data_AF-A0A3N5NF40-F1
#
_entry.id   AF-A0A3N5NF40-F1
#
_cell.length_a   1.000
_cell.length_b   1.000
_cell.length_c   1.000
_cell.angle_alpha   90.00
_cell.angle_beta   90.00
_cell.angle_gamma   90.00
#
_symmetry.space_group_name_H-M   'P 1'
#
loop_
_entity.id
_entity.type
_entity.pdbx_description
1 polymer ?
#
loop_
_entity_poly.entity_id
_entity_poly.type
_entity_poly.pdbx_seq_one_letter_code
_entity_poly.pdbx_strand_id
1 'polypeptide(L)'
;SLITGIGNALGLEHVHVNGITGSADSNIAGKIAAALAELKRKDFVLVNIKGADESGHDGLAVQKRDFIEKIDTELEPLLAQKDCIIVICADHSTPCTIRDHSADPVPVIIRGDGVRMDDVVRFDEYSCAKGGLLRIHGCDLMPVAVDLINKAHKFGA
;
A
#
# COMPACT_ATOMS: atom_id res chain seq x y z
N SER A 1 9.92 -3.08 -13.44
CA SER A 1 9.72 -1.64 -13.21
C SER A 1 10.81 -1.12 -12.27
N LEU A 2 10.91 0.20 -12.02
CA LEU A 2 11.83 0.77 -11.01
C LEU A 2 11.64 0.10 -9.64
N ILE A 3 10.39 -0.06 -9.19
CA ILE A 3 10.04 -0.72 -7.94
C ILE A 3 10.50 -2.18 -7.91
N THR A 4 10.37 -2.93 -9.02
CA THR A 4 10.94 -4.29 -9.13
C THR A 4 12.46 -4.29 -8.92
N GLY A 5 13.17 -3.31 -9.49
CA GLY A 5 14.61 -3.19 -9.34
C GLY A 5 15.02 -2.95 -7.89
N ILE A 6 14.33 -2.04 -7.19
CA ILE A 6 14.53 -1.77 -5.76
C ILE A 6 14.24 -3.03 -4.94
N GLY A 7 13.11 -3.70 -5.19
CA GLY A 7 12.75 -4.94 -4.49
C GLY A 7 13.82 -6.02 -4.65
N ASN A 8 14.30 -6.26 -5.87
CA ASN A 8 15.35 -7.23 -6.14
C ASN A 8 16.66 -6.88 -5.41
N ALA A 9 17.04 -5.59 -5.37
CA ALA A 9 18.23 -5.13 -4.66
C ALA A 9 18.14 -5.34 -3.14
N LEU A 10 16.91 -5.34 -2.59
CA LEU A 10 16.60 -5.64 -1.19
C LEU A 10 16.38 -7.13 -0.91
N GLY A 11 16.55 -8.00 -1.91
CA GLY A 11 16.39 -9.46 -1.78
C GLY A 11 14.96 -9.97 -1.90
N LEU A 12 14.00 -9.15 -2.35
CA LEU A 12 12.64 -9.60 -2.66
C LEU A 12 12.62 -10.44 -3.93
N GLU A 13 11.80 -11.49 -3.93
CA GLU A 13 11.51 -12.30 -5.11
C GLU A 13 10.48 -11.58 -5.98
N HIS A 14 10.80 -11.39 -7.27
CA HIS A 14 9.84 -10.82 -8.21
C HIS A 14 8.82 -11.86 -8.67
N VAL A 15 7.54 -11.59 -8.36
CA VAL A 15 6.41 -12.45 -8.73
C VAL A 15 5.82 -11.96 -10.07
N HIS A 16 5.86 -12.83 -11.08
CA HIS A 16 5.30 -12.50 -12.39
C HIS A 16 3.78 -12.68 -12.39
N VAL A 17 3.06 -11.66 -12.87
CA VAL A 17 1.61 -11.68 -13.06
C VAL A 17 1.30 -11.19 -14.48
N ASN A 18 0.44 -11.91 -15.18
CA ASN A 18 0.03 -11.52 -16.54
C ASN A 18 -0.91 -10.31 -16.52
N GLY A 19 -0.80 -9.45 -17.53
CA GLY A 19 -1.69 -8.28 -17.69
C GLY A 19 -1.36 -7.10 -16.77
N ILE A 20 -0.13 -6.99 -16.29
CA ILE A 20 0.31 -5.83 -15.49
C ILE A 20 0.89 -4.77 -16.43
N THR A 21 0.05 -3.82 -16.83
CA THR A 21 0.42 -2.71 -17.73
C THR A 21 1.06 -1.54 -16.98
N GLY A 22 0.66 -1.34 -15.72
CA GLY A 22 1.05 -0.16 -14.94
C GLY A 22 0.12 1.05 -15.10
N SER A 23 -0.95 0.91 -15.90
CA SER A 23 -1.94 1.94 -16.22
C SER A 23 -3.33 1.54 -15.71
N ALA A 24 -4.37 2.31 -16.06
CA ALA A 24 -5.76 2.08 -15.61
C ALA A 24 -6.31 0.66 -15.92
N ASP A 25 -5.84 0.06 -17.01
CA ASP A 25 -6.22 -1.28 -17.48
C ASP A 25 -5.43 -2.43 -16.82
N SER A 26 -4.52 -2.13 -15.89
CA SER A 26 -3.72 -3.16 -15.21
C SER A 26 -4.59 -4.19 -14.47
N ASN A 27 -4.16 -5.45 -14.52
CA ASN A 27 -4.80 -6.59 -13.85
C ASN A 27 -4.52 -6.57 -12.33
N ILE A 28 -5.32 -5.81 -11.58
CA ILE A 28 -5.19 -5.71 -10.11
C ILE A 28 -5.60 -7.02 -9.44
N ALA A 29 -6.72 -7.63 -9.85
CA ALA A 29 -7.18 -8.94 -9.38
C ALA A 29 -6.05 -10.00 -9.39
N GLY A 30 -5.30 -10.07 -10.48
CA GLY A 30 -4.17 -10.98 -10.63
C GLY A 30 -3.03 -10.71 -9.63
N LYS A 31 -2.74 -9.43 -9.32
CA LYS A 31 -1.76 -9.07 -8.29
C LYS A 31 -2.21 -9.52 -6.91
N ILE A 32 -3.50 -9.32 -6.59
CA ILE A 32 -4.06 -9.68 -5.29
C ILE A 32 -4.09 -11.21 -5.12
N ALA A 33 -4.53 -11.93 -6.16
CA ALA A 33 -4.51 -13.39 -6.16
C ALA A 33 -3.08 -13.96 -6.01
N ALA A 34 -2.10 -13.37 -6.71
CA ALA A 34 -0.70 -13.73 -6.54
C ALA A 34 -0.22 -13.44 -5.12
N ALA A 35 -0.51 -12.25 -4.57
CA ALA A 35 -0.11 -11.91 -3.21
C ALA A 35 -0.64 -12.91 -2.16
N LEU A 36 -1.89 -13.33 -2.28
CA LEU A 36 -2.49 -14.35 -1.41
C LEU A 36 -1.83 -15.72 -1.57
N ALA A 37 -1.44 -16.12 -2.78
CA ALA A 37 -0.71 -17.37 -2.99
C ALA A 37 0.70 -17.29 -2.37
N GLU A 38 1.36 -16.14 -2.49
CA GLU A 38 2.70 -15.90 -2.00
C GLU A 38 2.78 -15.87 -0.47
N LEU A 39 1.77 -15.29 0.19
CA LEU A 39 1.61 -15.27 1.65
C LEU A 39 1.53 -16.67 2.28
N LYS A 40 1.18 -17.72 1.51
CA LYS A 40 1.18 -19.10 2.01
C LYS A 40 2.60 -19.67 2.23
N ARG A 41 3.63 -19.03 1.68
CA ARG A 41 5.02 -19.52 1.72
C ARG A 41 6.05 -18.44 2.07
N LYS A 42 5.63 -17.19 2.32
CA LYS A 42 6.49 -16.04 2.64
C LYS A 42 5.91 -15.26 3.80
N ASP A 43 6.78 -14.69 4.61
CA ASP A 43 6.39 -13.84 5.75
C ASP A 43 6.06 -12.39 5.34
N PHE A 44 6.46 -11.97 4.14
CA PHE A 44 6.25 -10.61 3.65
C PHE A 44 6.00 -10.61 2.14
N VAL A 45 5.02 -9.82 1.71
CA VAL A 45 4.68 -9.60 0.31
C VAL A 45 4.42 -8.10 0.10
N LEU A 46 5.11 -7.52 -0.90
CA LEU A 46 4.88 -6.14 -1.33
C LEU A 46 4.05 -6.14 -2.62
N VAL A 47 2.89 -5.50 -2.60
CA VAL A 47 2.05 -5.29 -3.78
C VAL A 47 2.11 -3.82 -4.20
N ASN A 48 2.74 -3.55 -5.34
CA ASN A 48 2.80 -2.20 -5.91
C ASN A 48 1.74 -2.01 -7.00
N ILE A 49 0.90 -0.97 -6.89
CA ILE A 49 -0.13 -0.61 -7.88
C ILE A 49 0.14 0.80 -8.40
N LYS A 50 0.31 0.95 -9.72
CA LYS A 50 0.82 2.20 -10.33
C LYS A 50 -0.24 3.12 -10.94
N GLY A 51 -1.35 2.60 -11.48
CA GLY A 51 -2.21 3.36 -12.39
C GLY A 51 -2.79 4.69 -11.86
N ALA A 52 -2.93 4.86 -10.54
CA ALA A 52 -3.41 6.12 -9.94
C ALA A 52 -2.41 7.28 -10.13
N ASP A 53 -1.12 6.99 -10.17
CA ASP A 53 -0.05 7.96 -10.35
C ASP A 53 -0.06 8.55 -11.77
N GLU A 54 -0.25 7.68 -12.78
CA GLU A 54 -0.36 8.08 -14.19
C GLU A 54 -1.52 9.05 -14.41
N SER A 55 -2.72 8.73 -13.88
CA SER A 55 -3.87 9.66 -13.91
C SER A 55 -3.60 10.96 -13.14
N GLY A 56 -2.73 10.93 -12.12
CA GLY A 56 -2.23 12.11 -11.42
C GLY A 56 -1.44 13.03 -12.33
N HIS A 57 -0.42 12.48 -13.00
CA HIS A 57 0.41 13.20 -13.98
C HIS A 57 -0.39 13.76 -15.16
N ASP A 58 -1.39 13.01 -15.65
CA ASP A 58 -2.23 13.47 -16.77
C ASP A 58 -3.32 14.47 -16.35
N GLY A 59 -3.47 14.73 -15.05
CA GLY A 59 -4.49 15.63 -14.51
C GLY A 59 -5.92 15.09 -14.62
N LEU A 60 -6.08 13.76 -14.74
CA LEU A 60 -7.35 13.07 -14.96
C LEU A 60 -7.98 12.66 -13.63
N ALA A 61 -8.52 13.63 -12.89
CA ALA A 61 -9.08 13.39 -11.54
C ALA A 61 -10.18 12.32 -11.49
N VAL A 62 -11.08 12.31 -12.47
CA VAL A 62 -12.16 11.30 -12.56
C VAL A 62 -11.58 9.90 -12.76
N GLN A 63 -10.63 9.75 -13.68
CA GLN A 63 -9.97 8.47 -13.92
C GLN A 63 -9.17 8.00 -12.70
N LYS A 64 -8.49 8.92 -12.00
CA LYS A 64 -7.77 8.61 -10.75
C LYS A 64 -8.72 8.08 -9.68
N ARG A 65 -9.88 8.72 -9.48
CA ARG A 65 -10.93 8.24 -8.56
C ARG A 65 -11.42 6.85 -8.97
N ASP A 66 -11.84 6.69 -10.22
CA ASP A 66 -12.41 5.42 -10.70
C ASP A 66 -11.40 4.26 -10.58
N PHE A 67 -10.11 4.56 -10.77
CA PHE A 67 -9.05 3.57 -10.56
C PHE A 67 -8.84 3.23 -9.08
N ILE A 68 -8.96 4.18 -8.17
CA ILE A 68 -8.91 3.92 -6.71
C ILE A 68 -10.12 3.07 -6.28
N GLU A 69 -11.33 3.33 -6.81
CA GLU A 69 -12.52 2.50 -6.56
C GLU A 69 -12.35 1.06 -7.08
N LYS A 70 -11.70 0.90 -8.24
CA LYS A 70 -11.28 -0.42 -8.75
C LYS A 70 -10.30 -1.10 -7.80
N ILE A 71 -9.31 -0.38 -7.26
CA ILE A 71 -8.38 -0.94 -6.25
C ILE A 71 -9.18 -1.43 -5.04
N ASP A 72 -10.06 -0.59 -4.48
CA ASP A 72 -10.85 -0.89 -3.28
C ASP A 72 -11.63 -2.21 -3.42
N THR A 73 -12.32 -2.38 -4.55
CA THR A 73 -13.06 -3.62 -4.87
C THR A 73 -12.14 -4.84 -4.89
N GLU A 74 -10.97 -4.72 -5.50
CA GLU A 74 -10.02 -5.82 -5.68
C GLU A 74 -9.25 -6.17 -4.39
N LEU A 75 -9.23 -5.28 -3.40
CA LEU A 75 -8.58 -5.52 -2.11
C LEU A 75 -9.39 -6.43 -1.17
N GLU A 76 -10.69 -6.63 -1.42
CA GLU A 76 -11.59 -7.43 -0.56
C GLU A 76 -10.99 -8.79 -0.13
N PRO A 77 -10.35 -9.59 -1.01
CA PRO A 77 -9.75 -10.87 -0.63
C PRO A 77 -8.60 -10.76 0.38
N LEU A 78 -7.87 -9.63 0.39
CA LEU A 78 -6.84 -9.37 1.41
C LEU A 78 -7.48 -9.07 2.77
N LEU A 79 -8.59 -8.33 2.80
CA LEU A 79 -9.27 -7.95 4.05
C LEU A 79 -9.83 -9.16 4.80
N ALA A 80 -10.08 -10.26 4.11
CA ALA A 80 -10.49 -11.54 4.70
C ALA A 80 -9.35 -12.27 5.44
N GLN A 81 -8.09 -11.88 5.25
CA GLN A 81 -6.96 -12.49 5.94
C GLN A 81 -6.94 -12.04 7.41
N LYS A 82 -6.90 -13.00 8.34
CA LYS A 82 -6.88 -12.73 9.79
C LYS A 82 -5.47 -12.79 10.38
N ASP A 83 -4.62 -13.65 9.84
CA ASP A 83 -3.27 -13.90 10.36
C ASP A 83 -2.21 -13.08 9.61
N CYS A 84 -2.53 -11.82 9.30
CA CYS A 84 -1.64 -10.93 8.55
C CYS A 84 -1.83 -9.47 8.99
N ILE A 85 -0.71 -8.75 9.12
CA ILE A 85 -0.70 -7.30 9.19
C ILE A 85 -0.74 -6.76 7.76
N ILE A 86 -1.80 -6.05 7.43
CA ILE A 86 -2.02 -5.41 6.15
C ILE A 86 -1.70 -3.92 6.31
N VAL A 87 -0.80 -3.43 5.48
CA VAL A 87 -0.44 -2.02 5.41
C VAL A 87 -0.81 -1.50 4.03
N ILE A 88 -1.59 -0.43 3.98
CA ILE A 88 -1.92 0.27 2.74
C ILE A 88 -1.45 1.71 2.87
N CYS A 89 -0.65 2.16 1.90
CA CYS A 89 -0.15 3.51 1.80
C CYS A 89 0.16 3.84 0.33
N ALA A 90 0.43 5.11 0.06
CA ALA A 90 1.14 5.53 -1.14
C ALA A 90 2.62 5.79 -0.81
N ASP A 91 3.49 5.77 -1.81
CA ASP A 91 4.89 6.19 -1.70
C ASP A 91 5.03 7.71 -1.78
N HIS A 92 4.16 8.38 -2.54
CA HIS A 92 4.07 9.84 -2.60
C HIS A 92 2.69 10.35 -3.04
N SER A 93 2.50 11.66 -2.93
CA SER A 93 1.33 12.37 -3.47
C SER A 93 1.60 12.81 -4.90
N THR A 94 0.60 12.65 -5.78
CA THR A 94 0.62 13.17 -7.17
C THR A 94 -0.70 13.90 -7.46
N PRO A 95 -0.88 15.16 -7.02
CA PRO A 95 -2.12 15.90 -7.19
C PRO A 95 -2.40 16.22 -8.66
N CYS A 96 -3.63 15.96 -9.15
CA CYS A 96 -4.00 16.20 -10.55
C CYS A 96 -3.89 17.67 -10.99
N THR A 97 -3.96 18.62 -10.05
CA THR A 97 -3.76 20.05 -10.30
C THR A 97 -2.30 20.42 -10.50
N ILE A 98 -1.38 19.66 -9.89
CA ILE A 98 0.07 19.86 -9.99
C ILE A 98 0.63 19.06 -11.17
N ARG A 99 0.05 17.89 -11.48
CA ARG A 99 0.51 16.97 -12.54
C ARG A 99 1.93 16.44 -12.35
N ASP A 100 2.41 16.53 -11.12
CA ASP A 100 3.70 16.04 -10.69
C ASP A 100 3.62 15.67 -9.22
N HIS A 101 4.69 15.06 -8.71
CA HIS A 101 4.79 14.69 -7.32
C HIS A 101 4.78 15.94 -6.43
N SER A 102 4.08 15.86 -5.30
CA SER A 102 4.08 16.88 -4.27
C SER A 102 4.61 16.33 -2.94
N ALA A 103 4.92 17.24 -2.03
CA ALA A 103 5.36 16.92 -0.67
C ALA A 103 4.19 16.77 0.32
N ASP A 104 2.95 16.74 -0.19
CA ASP A 104 1.77 16.54 0.65
C ASP A 104 1.83 15.14 1.29
N PRO A 105 1.53 15.01 2.59
CA PRO A 105 1.56 13.73 3.27
C PRO A 105 0.52 12.77 2.67
N VAL A 106 0.84 11.48 2.67
CA VAL A 106 -0.04 10.43 2.13
C VAL A 106 -0.84 9.74 3.24
N PRO A 107 -2.06 9.29 2.96
CA PRO A 107 -2.81 8.40 3.85
C PRO A 107 -2.07 7.07 4.10
N VAL A 108 -2.11 6.60 5.34
CA VAL A 108 -1.58 5.29 5.75
C VAL A 108 -2.60 4.60 6.66
N ILE A 109 -2.83 3.32 6.44
CA ILE A 109 -3.60 2.45 7.33
C ILE A 109 -2.81 1.16 7.61
N ILE A 110 -2.87 0.72 8.86
CA ILE A 110 -2.34 -0.57 9.32
C ILE A 110 -3.51 -1.32 9.94
N ARG A 111 -3.75 -2.55 9.49
CA ARG A 111 -4.85 -3.39 9.94
C ARG A 111 -4.35 -4.81 10.23
N GLY A 112 -4.77 -5.38 11.35
CA GLY A 112 -4.47 -6.76 11.72
C GLY A 112 -4.55 -6.96 13.22
N ASP A 113 -4.26 -8.18 13.66
CA ASP A 113 -4.25 -8.48 15.08
C ASP A 113 -3.16 -7.67 15.83
N GLY A 114 -3.44 -7.28 17.07
CA GLY A 114 -2.55 -6.43 17.88
C GLY A 114 -2.58 -4.93 17.55
N VAL A 115 -3.20 -4.50 16.44
CA VAL A 115 -3.34 -3.07 16.12
C VAL A 115 -4.31 -2.40 17.11
N ARG A 116 -3.87 -1.30 17.73
CA ARG A 116 -4.74 -0.43 18.52
C ARG A 116 -5.55 0.46 17.58
N MET A 117 -6.84 0.14 17.41
CA MET A 117 -7.74 0.88 16.53
C MET A 117 -8.06 2.27 17.10
N ASP A 118 -8.10 3.27 16.21
CA ASP A 118 -8.61 4.61 16.50
C ASP A 118 -10.07 4.76 16.02
N ASP A 119 -10.62 5.97 16.13
CA ASP A 119 -12.02 6.26 15.75
C ASP A 119 -12.17 6.63 14.25
N VAL A 120 -11.12 6.48 13.42
CA VAL A 120 -11.17 6.82 12.00
C VAL A 120 -11.87 5.70 11.22
N VAL A 121 -12.95 6.06 10.51
CA VAL A 121 -13.80 5.10 9.77
C VAL A 121 -13.74 5.25 8.25
N ARG A 122 -12.84 6.11 7.73
CA ARG A 122 -12.66 6.36 6.30
C ARG A 122 -11.18 6.50 5.95
N PHE A 123 -10.81 6.00 4.77
CA PHE A 123 -9.46 6.11 4.25
C PHE A 123 -9.39 7.21 3.18
N ASP A 124 -9.04 8.42 3.62
CA ASP A 124 -8.86 9.61 2.80
C ASP A 124 -7.90 10.59 3.53
N GLU A 125 -7.36 11.58 2.83
CA GLU A 125 -6.36 12.51 3.36
C GLU A 125 -6.84 13.27 4.60
N TYR A 126 -8.13 13.61 4.66
CA TYR A 126 -8.71 14.39 5.75
C TYR A 126 -8.97 13.54 7.00
N SER A 127 -9.49 12.34 6.81
CA SER A 127 -9.78 11.38 7.87
C SER A 127 -8.49 10.83 8.47
N CYS A 128 -7.51 10.45 7.64
CA CYS A 128 -6.23 9.92 8.09
C CYS A 128 -5.38 10.95 8.87
N ALA A 129 -5.57 12.25 8.63
CA ALA A 129 -4.91 13.29 9.42
C ALA A 129 -5.30 13.29 10.91
N LYS A 130 -6.38 12.58 11.27
CA LYS A 130 -6.87 12.42 12.65
C LYS A 130 -6.51 11.06 13.26
N GLY A 131 -5.83 10.19 12.50
CA GLY A 131 -5.52 8.83 12.92
C GLY A 131 -4.49 8.76 14.06
N GLY A 132 -4.54 7.67 14.82
CA GLY A 132 -3.69 7.40 15.98
C GLY A 132 -2.22 7.16 15.65
N LEU A 133 -1.88 6.94 14.37
CA LEU A 133 -0.49 6.90 13.90
C LEU A 133 0.16 8.29 13.85
N LEU A 134 -0.63 9.36 13.96
CA LEU A 134 -0.17 10.75 13.80
C LEU A 134 0.56 10.93 12.45
N ARG A 135 1.63 11.71 12.45
CA ARG A 135 2.49 11.92 11.27
C ARG A 135 3.84 11.27 11.50
N ILE A 136 4.12 10.23 10.71
CA ILE A 136 5.40 9.50 10.71
C ILE A 136 6.12 9.64 9.36
N HIS A 137 7.39 9.26 9.30
CA HIS A 137 8.11 9.14 8.03
C HIS A 137 7.89 7.75 7.42
N GLY A 138 8.09 7.63 6.11
CA GLY A 138 7.99 6.34 5.42
C GLY A 138 8.94 5.27 5.97
N CYS A 139 10.10 5.67 6.49
CA CYS A 139 11.07 4.75 7.11
C CYS A 139 10.58 4.17 8.46
N ASP A 140 9.59 4.79 9.09
CA ASP A 140 9.05 4.34 10.39
C ASP A 140 8.01 3.21 10.21
N LEU A 141 7.47 3.05 9.00
CA LEU A 141 6.37 2.11 8.71
C LEU A 141 6.79 0.65 8.90
N MET A 142 7.95 0.26 8.38
CA MET A 142 8.45 -1.13 8.52
C MET A 142 8.79 -1.49 9.98
N PRO A 143 9.50 -0.65 10.75
CA PRO A 143 9.66 -0.87 12.20
C PRO A 143 8.34 -1.10 12.94
N VAL A 144 7.30 -0.29 12.68
CA VAL A 144 5.98 -0.45 13.28
C VAL A 144 5.34 -1.78 12.87
N ALA A 145 5.37 -2.13 11.58
CA ALA A 145 4.81 -3.40 11.10
C ALA A 145 5.54 -4.63 11.67
N VAL A 146 6.86 -4.58 11.79
CA VAL A 146 7.71 -5.64 12.35
C VAL A 146 7.46 -5.82 13.86
N ASP A 147 7.20 -4.73 14.58
CA ASP A 147 6.79 -4.78 15.99
C ASP A 147 5.43 -5.48 16.16
N LEU A 148 4.44 -5.13 15.33
CA LEU A 148 3.09 -5.73 15.37
C LEU A 148 3.09 -7.24 15.12
N ILE A 149 4.06 -7.77 14.37
CA ILE A 149 4.22 -9.22 14.15
C ILE A 149 5.17 -9.88 15.16
N ASN A 150 5.53 -9.19 16.25
CA ASN A 150 6.44 -9.66 17.30
C ASN A 150 7.83 -10.07 16.77
N LYS A 151 8.32 -9.37 15.75
CA LYS A 151 9.66 -9.58 15.16
C LYS A 151 10.61 -8.41 15.44
N ALA A 152 10.16 -7.37 16.13
CA ALA A 152 11.04 -6.29 16.56
C ALA A 152 12.01 -6.77 17.64
N HIS A 153 13.26 -6.32 17.55
CA HIS A 153 14.28 -6.59 18.54
C HIS A 153 14.41 -5.39 19.47
N LYS A 154 14.31 -5.68 20.77
CA LYS A 154 14.58 -4.71 21.82
C LYS A 154 16.05 -4.31 21.81
N PHE A 155 16.32 -3.01 21.77
CA PHE A 155 17.67 -2.48 21.93
C PHE A 155 17.92 -2.15 23.41
N GLY A 156 18.71 -2.98 24.11
CA GLY A 156 18.92 -2.87 25.55
C GLY A 156 18.09 -3.88 26.37
N ALA A 157 17.37 -3.38 27.40
CA ALA A 157 16.61 -4.16 28.38
C ALA A 157 15.09 -4.07 28.19
#